data_AF-A0A5K1BHK3-F1
#
_entry.id   AF-A0A5K1BHK3-F1
#
_cell.length_a   1.000
_cell.length_b   1.000
_cell.length_c   1.000
_cell.angle_alpha   90.00
_cell.angle_beta   90.00
_cell.angle_gamma   90.00
#
_symmetry.space_group_name_H-M   'P 1'
#
loop_
_entity.id
_entity.type
_entity.pdbx_description
1 polymer ?
#
loop_
_entity_poly.entity_id
_entity_poly.type
_entity_poly.pdbx_seq_one_letter_code
_entity_poly.pdbx_strand_id
1 'polypeptide(L)'
;DLEVRPLYSESLVSYHRRLLMKALLRAISLGTYAPGSTARIYGSEESLLPECLCIIFRRAKDFGGGVFSLAATVMSDLIHKDPTYFSVLDAADLPCAFLDAIMGGVLCSAEAISCILQCLDALCLNNNGLQAVKDRNALRCFVKIFTSRIYLRALSGDTPGSLSTGLDEWMRHASSLRGSGMDMLIEILRTISKIGSGSESTLLSLESVTSPSPVPMETD
;
A
#
# COMPACT_ATOMS: atom_id res chain seq x y z
N ASP A 1 34.32 1.01 7.04
CA ASP A 1 33.10 0.35 6.55
C ASP A 1 31.90 0.67 7.42
N LEU A 2 31.14 1.69 7.01
CA LEU A 2 29.84 2.01 7.58
C LEU A 2 28.79 1.24 6.76
N GLU A 3 28.40 0.08 7.27
CA GLU A 3 27.32 -0.72 6.72
C GLU A 3 26.03 0.11 6.73
N VAL A 4 25.62 0.56 5.54
CA VAL A 4 24.30 1.13 5.31
C VAL A 4 23.29 0.01 5.53
N ARG A 5 22.75 -0.09 6.74
CA ARG A 5 21.59 -0.93 7.04
C ARG A 5 20.50 -0.55 6.05
N PRO A 6 20.04 -1.47 5.18
CA PRO A 6 18.93 -1.15 4.31
C PRO A 6 17.69 -1.06 5.19
N LEU A 7 16.87 -0.02 4.96
CA LEU A 7 15.58 0.20 5.64
C LEU A 7 14.54 -0.86 5.20
N TYR A 8 14.87 -2.14 5.38
CA TYR A 8 13.95 -3.25 5.23
C TYR A 8 13.38 -3.55 6.61
N SER A 9 12.08 -3.38 6.76
CA SER A 9 11.36 -4.08 7.83
C SER A 9 11.51 -5.57 7.54
N GLU A 10 12.40 -6.24 8.26
CA GLU A 10 12.59 -7.67 8.14
C GLU A 10 11.27 -8.35 8.55
N SER A 11 10.72 -9.16 7.65
CA SER A 11 9.44 -9.83 7.91
C SER A 11 9.62 -10.83 9.05
N LEU A 12 8.78 -10.75 10.08
CA LEU A 12 8.83 -11.72 11.19
C LEU A 12 8.48 -13.14 10.73
N VAL A 13 7.75 -13.31 9.63
CA VAL A 13 7.42 -14.63 9.06
C VAL A 13 8.52 -15.11 8.11
N SER A 14 8.99 -16.34 8.31
CA SER A 14 10.05 -16.92 7.48
C SER A 14 9.69 -16.95 5.99
N TYR A 15 10.71 -16.87 5.13
CA TYR A 15 10.53 -16.82 3.67
C TYR A 15 9.66 -17.97 3.13
N HIS A 16 9.94 -19.22 3.52
CA HIS A 16 9.18 -20.38 3.07
C HIS A 16 7.71 -20.33 3.50
N ARG A 17 7.43 -19.86 4.72
CA ARG A 17 6.04 -19.71 5.19
C ARG A 17 5.30 -18.66 4.38
N ARG A 18 5.94 -17.52 4.06
CA ARG A 18 5.35 -16.51 3.17
C ARG A 18 5.05 -17.06 1.78
N LEU A 19 5.94 -17.88 1.22
CA LEU A 19 5.70 -18.51 -0.08
C LEU A 19 4.47 -19.44 -0.06
N LEU A 20 4.33 -20.24 1.00
CA LEU A 20 3.14 -21.09 1.20
C LEU A 20 1.88 -20.24 1.37
N MET A 21 1.92 -19.18 2.18
CA MET A 21 0.79 -18.27 2.34
C MET A 21 0.37 -17.63 1.02
N LYS A 22 1.33 -17.20 0.18
CA LYS A 22 1.03 -16.70 -1.17
C LYS A 22 0.34 -17.76 -2.02
N ALA A 23 0.80 -19.01 -1.97
CA ALA A 23 0.17 -20.10 -2.72
C ALA A 23 -1.28 -20.36 -2.26
N LEU A 24 -1.52 -20.34 -0.94
CA LEU A 24 -2.85 -20.50 -0.36
C LEU A 24 -3.79 -19.36 -0.76
N LEU A 25 -3.36 -18.10 -0.63
CA LEU A 25 -4.16 -16.94 -1.02
C LEU A 25 -4.50 -16.95 -2.52
N ARG A 26 -3.55 -17.34 -3.38
CA ARG A 26 -3.80 -17.53 -4.81
C ARG A 26 -4.82 -18.64 -5.07
N ALA A 27 -4.70 -19.77 -4.37
CA ALA A 27 -5.66 -20.87 -4.51
C ALA A 27 -7.07 -20.46 -4.08
N ILE A 28 -7.21 -19.65 -3.02
CA ILE A 28 -8.50 -19.09 -2.60
C ILE A 28 -9.05 -18.16 -3.68
N SER A 29 -8.27 -17.18 -4.14
CA SER A 29 -8.65 -16.26 -5.22
C SER A 29 -9.12 -17.02 -6.45
N LEU A 30 -8.35 -18.00 -6.95
CA LEU A 30 -8.75 -18.85 -8.08
C LEU A 30 -9.99 -19.70 -7.77
N GLY A 31 -10.11 -20.20 -6.54
CA GLY A 31 -11.25 -20.96 -6.07
C GLY A 31 -12.56 -20.16 -6.12
N THR A 32 -12.52 -18.84 -5.97
CA THR A 32 -13.73 -17.99 -6.07
C THR A 32 -14.35 -17.98 -7.47
N TYR A 33 -13.61 -18.35 -8.51
CA TYR A 33 -14.10 -18.39 -9.89
C TYR A 33 -14.93 -19.65 -10.20
N ALA A 34 -14.85 -20.70 -9.38
CA ALA A 34 -15.63 -21.92 -9.59
C ALA A 34 -17.10 -21.70 -9.15
N PRO A 35 -18.10 -22.07 -9.97
CA PRO A 35 -19.50 -21.90 -9.63
C PRO A 35 -19.88 -22.68 -8.35
N GLY A 36 -20.55 -22.01 -7.40
CA GLY A 36 -20.91 -22.58 -6.10
C GLY A 36 -19.77 -22.65 -5.07
N SER A 37 -18.56 -22.23 -5.42
CA SER A 37 -17.40 -22.20 -4.51
C SER A 37 -17.50 -21.05 -3.51
N THR A 38 -18.09 -19.91 -3.93
CA THR A 38 -18.44 -18.80 -3.05
C THR A 38 -19.19 -19.36 -1.87
N ALA A 39 -20.38 -19.95 -2.04
CA ALA A 39 -21.22 -20.52 -0.97
C ALA A 39 -20.50 -21.40 0.08
N ARG A 40 -19.36 -22.05 -0.22
CA ARG A 40 -18.57 -22.79 0.79
C ARG A 40 -17.68 -21.88 1.65
N ILE A 41 -17.22 -20.77 1.10
CA ILE A 41 -16.51 -19.70 1.82
C ILE A 41 -17.47 -18.95 2.76
N TYR A 42 -18.76 -18.82 2.39
CA TYR A 42 -19.83 -18.19 3.21
C TYR A 42 -20.48 -19.19 4.17
N GLY A 43 -20.57 -20.46 3.76
CA GLY A 43 -21.43 -21.47 4.39
C GLY A 43 -20.82 -22.19 5.59
N SER A 44 -19.52 -21.98 5.88
CA SER A 44 -19.04 -22.26 7.22
C SER A 44 -19.29 -21.02 8.07
N GLU A 45 -20.21 -21.10 9.03
CA GLU A 45 -20.43 -20.06 10.06
C GLU A 45 -19.14 -19.67 10.82
N GLU A 46 -18.04 -20.41 10.60
CA GLU A 46 -16.70 -20.22 11.16
C GLU A 46 -15.63 -19.83 10.12
N SER A 47 -15.99 -19.20 9.00
CA SER A 47 -14.99 -18.81 7.99
C SER A 47 -14.05 -17.76 8.56
N LEU A 48 -12.88 -18.18 9.08
CA LEU A 48 -11.84 -17.31 9.65
C LEU A 48 -11.10 -16.46 8.61
N LEU A 49 -11.55 -16.51 7.34
CA LEU A 49 -10.87 -15.87 6.23
C LEU A 49 -10.84 -14.34 6.39
N PRO A 50 -11.96 -13.63 6.64
CA PRO A 50 -11.92 -12.18 6.87
C PRO A 50 -10.98 -11.79 8.01
N GLU A 51 -11.00 -12.53 9.13
CA GLU A 51 -10.12 -12.28 10.28
C GLU A 51 -8.65 -12.49 9.93
N CYS A 52 -8.34 -13.54 9.16
CA CYS A 52 -6.98 -13.80 8.69
C CYS A 52 -6.47 -12.68 7.77
N LEU A 53 -7.29 -12.20 6.84
CA LEU A 53 -6.94 -11.09 5.96
C LEU A 53 -6.76 -9.79 6.75
N CYS A 54 -7.61 -9.54 7.76
CA CYS A 54 -7.46 -8.43 8.70
C CYS A 54 -6.10 -8.44 9.41
N ILE A 55 -5.69 -9.60 9.92
CA ILE A 55 -4.37 -9.76 10.58
C ILE A 55 -3.24 -9.47 9.59
N ILE A 56 -3.36 -9.94 8.35
CA ILE A 56 -2.36 -9.66 7.30
C ILE A 56 -2.24 -8.16 7.05
N PHE A 57 -3.34 -7.42 6.95
CA PHE A 57 -3.29 -5.97 6.72
C PHE A 57 -2.76 -5.21 7.94
N ARG A 58 -3.28 -5.50 9.15
CA ARG A 58 -2.85 -4.83 10.38
C ARG A 58 -1.36 -5.08 10.69
N ARG A 59 -0.83 -6.24 10.29
CA ARG A 59 0.57 -6.63 10.48
C ARG A 59 1.31 -6.77 9.16
N ALA A 60 1.01 -5.93 8.17
CA ALA A 60 1.55 -6.02 6.81
C ALA A 60 3.09 -6.20 6.77
N LYS A 61 3.81 -5.51 7.64
CA LYS A 61 5.28 -5.58 7.76
C LYS A 61 5.80 -6.99 8.07
N ASP A 62 5.04 -7.77 8.82
CA ASP A 62 5.42 -9.13 9.25
C ASP A 62 5.27 -10.14 8.11
N PHE A 63 4.33 -9.89 7.20
CA PHE A 63 3.99 -10.77 6.09
C PHE A 63 4.63 -10.36 4.76
N GLY A 64 4.96 -9.08 4.59
CA GLY A 64 5.59 -8.53 3.40
C GLY A 64 4.63 -8.29 2.23
N GLY A 65 5.13 -7.56 1.22
CA GLY A 65 4.30 -6.98 0.16
C GLY A 65 3.59 -8.00 -0.72
N GLY A 66 4.21 -9.14 -1.01
CA GLY A 66 3.60 -10.19 -1.82
C GLY A 66 2.42 -10.89 -1.14
N VAL A 67 2.45 -11.05 0.19
CA VAL A 67 1.32 -11.63 0.95
C VAL A 67 0.22 -10.57 1.11
N PHE A 68 0.60 -9.33 1.43
CA PHE A 68 -0.32 -8.19 1.49
C PHE A 68 -1.11 -8.02 0.19
N SER A 69 -0.40 -7.99 -0.95
CA SER A 69 -0.99 -7.82 -2.28
C SER A 69 -2.00 -8.92 -2.59
N LEU A 70 -1.67 -10.18 -2.30
CA LEU A 70 -2.58 -11.31 -2.53
C LEU A 70 -3.78 -11.31 -1.57
N ALA A 71 -3.61 -10.88 -0.32
CA ALA A 71 -4.74 -10.69 0.59
C ALA A 71 -5.71 -9.63 0.05
N ALA A 72 -5.16 -8.55 -0.50
CA ALA A 72 -5.92 -7.48 -1.14
C ALA A 72 -6.63 -7.96 -2.42
N THR A 73 -5.98 -8.80 -3.23
CA THR A 73 -6.60 -9.49 -4.37
C THR A 73 -7.75 -10.38 -3.93
N VAL A 74 -7.57 -11.23 -2.91
CA VAL A 74 -8.64 -12.10 -2.40
C VAL A 74 -9.85 -11.28 -1.94
N MET A 75 -9.64 -10.21 -1.18
CA MET A 75 -10.70 -9.30 -0.76
C MET A 75 -11.44 -8.70 -1.98
N SER A 76 -10.69 -8.20 -2.96
CA SER A 76 -11.25 -7.59 -4.17
C SER A 76 -12.04 -8.59 -5.01
N ASP A 77 -11.53 -9.82 -5.17
CA ASP A 77 -12.20 -10.87 -5.92
C ASP A 77 -13.51 -11.25 -5.23
N LEU A 78 -13.52 -11.38 -3.91
CA LEU A 78 -14.73 -11.70 -3.15
C LEU A 78 -15.82 -10.63 -3.36
N ILE A 79 -15.45 -9.34 -3.34
CA ILE A 79 -16.40 -8.24 -3.59
C ILE A 79 -16.91 -8.25 -5.03
N HIS A 80 -16.02 -8.43 -6.02
CA HIS A 80 -16.41 -8.44 -7.43
C HIS A 80 -17.31 -9.63 -7.79
N LYS A 81 -17.05 -10.79 -7.18
CA LYS A 81 -17.81 -12.02 -7.46
C LYS A 81 -19.16 -12.02 -6.78
N ASP A 82 -19.25 -11.46 -5.58
CA ASP A 82 -20.49 -11.34 -4.83
C ASP A 82 -20.53 -10.03 -4.04
N PRO A 83 -21.19 -8.98 -4.59
CA PRO A 83 -21.33 -7.70 -3.91
C PRO A 83 -22.05 -7.78 -2.56
N THR A 84 -22.83 -8.83 -2.31
CA THR A 84 -23.55 -8.99 -1.03
C THR A 84 -22.60 -9.40 0.10
N TYR A 85 -21.47 -10.03 -0.23
CA TYR A 85 -20.45 -10.42 0.75
C TYR A 85 -19.76 -9.23 1.40
N PHE A 86 -19.80 -8.06 0.77
CA PHE A 86 -19.22 -6.85 1.34
C PHE A 86 -19.70 -6.64 2.78
N SER A 87 -20.98 -6.91 3.08
CA SER A 87 -21.53 -6.78 4.44
C SER A 87 -20.82 -7.64 5.49
N VAL A 88 -20.40 -8.86 5.11
CA VAL A 88 -19.64 -9.78 5.98
C VAL A 88 -18.22 -9.27 6.17
N LEU A 89 -17.58 -8.81 5.08
CA LEU A 89 -16.24 -8.22 5.14
C LEU A 89 -16.21 -6.95 6.00
N ASP A 90 -17.23 -6.11 5.86
CA ASP A 90 -17.43 -4.87 6.62
C ASP A 90 -17.65 -5.16 8.11
N ALA A 91 -18.48 -6.16 8.43
CA ALA A 91 -18.69 -6.61 9.81
C ALA A 91 -17.40 -7.15 10.47
N ALA A 92 -16.49 -7.73 9.69
CA ALA A 92 -15.17 -8.18 10.15
C ALA A 92 -14.11 -7.07 10.20
N ASP A 93 -14.48 -5.81 9.89
CA ASP A 93 -13.59 -4.65 9.82
C ASP A 93 -12.48 -4.78 8.76
N LEU A 94 -12.69 -5.61 7.73
CA LEU A 94 -11.69 -5.90 6.72
C LEU A 94 -11.37 -4.72 5.79
N PRO A 95 -12.38 -4.01 5.22
CA PRO A 95 -12.13 -2.78 4.47
C PRO A 95 -11.34 -1.74 5.29
N CYS A 96 -11.72 -1.53 6.54
CA CYS A 96 -11.04 -0.60 7.44
C CYS A 96 -9.59 -1.02 7.71
N ALA A 97 -9.34 -2.30 7.99
CA ALA A 97 -7.98 -2.82 8.18
C ALA A 97 -7.09 -2.59 6.95
N PHE A 98 -7.62 -2.77 5.74
CA PHE A 98 -6.90 -2.45 4.50
C PHE A 98 -6.62 -0.95 4.37
N LEU A 99 -7.64 -0.11 4.58
CA LEU A 99 -7.51 1.35 4.47
C LEU A 99 -6.50 1.90 5.50
N ASP A 100 -6.56 1.43 6.74
CA ASP A 100 -5.59 1.80 7.78
C ASP A 100 -4.17 1.36 7.43
N ALA A 101 -4.00 0.18 6.83
CA ALA A 101 -2.70 -0.32 6.41
C ALA A 101 -2.07 0.56 5.30
N ILE A 102 -2.86 1.00 4.31
CA ILE A 102 -2.33 1.86 3.24
C ILE A 102 -2.08 3.30 3.72
N MET A 103 -2.90 3.79 4.66
CA MET A 103 -2.73 5.13 5.25
C MET A 103 -1.58 5.18 6.25
N GLY A 104 -1.29 4.08 6.95
CA GLY A 104 -0.15 3.93 7.87
C GLY A 104 1.22 3.88 7.20
N GLY A 105 1.27 3.91 5.86
CA GLY A 105 2.47 3.78 5.06
C GLY A 105 2.56 2.39 4.44
N VAL A 106 2.18 2.32 3.17
CA VAL A 106 2.24 1.12 2.33
C VAL A 106 3.64 0.51 2.37
N LEU A 107 3.70 -0.83 2.33
CA LEU A 107 4.98 -1.54 2.21
C LEU A 107 5.73 -1.11 0.95
N CYS A 108 7.05 -0.93 1.04
CA CYS A 108 7.91 -0.61 -0.11
C CYS A 108 8.09 -1.82 -1.04
N SER A 109 7.02 -2.25 -1.69
CA SER A 109 6.95 -3.38 -2.63
C SER A 109 6.07 -2.99 -3.81
N ALA A 110 6.53 -3.33 -5.02
CA ALA A 110 5.80 -3.06 -6.26
C ALA A 110 4.40 -3.69 -6.21
N GLU A 111 4.32 -4.95 -5.77
CA GLU A 111 3.07 -5.70 -5.69
C GLU A 111 2.08 -5.09 -4.69
N ALA A 112 2.59 -4.60 -3.55
CA ALA A 112 1.76 -3.94 -2.54
C ALA A 112 1.21 -2.60 -3.04
N ILE A 113 2.00 -1.83 -3.80
CA ILE A 113 1.56 -0.55 -4.36
C ILE A 113 0.55 -0.76 -5.49
N SER A 114 0.84 -1.67 -6.42
CA SER A 114 -0.01 -1.88 -7.61
C SER A 114 -1.39 -2.43 -7.28
N CYS A 115 -1.55 -3.18 -6.17
CA CYS A 115 -2.87 -3.69 -5.78
C CYS A 115 -3.82 -2.62 -5.24
N ILE A 116 -3.32 -1.45 -4.82
CA ILE A 116 -4.12 -0.45 -4.10
C ILE A 116 -5.27 0.07 -4.97
N LEU A 117 -5.00 0.44 -6.23
CA LEU A 117 -6.03 1.01 -7.12
C LEU A 117 -7.17 0.02 -7.34
N GLN A 118 -6.84 -1.24 -7.63
CA GLN A 118 -7.82 -2.31 -7.80
C GLN A 118 -8.66 -2.52 -6.53
N CYS A 119 -8.04 -2.49 -5.36
CA CYS A 119 -8.76 -2.70 -4.11
C CYS A 119 -9.68 -1.54 -3.77
N LEU A 120 -9.22 -0.30 -3.97
CA LEU A 120 -10.06 0.88 -3.80
C LEU A 120 -11.25 0.86 -4.76
N ASP A 121 -11.03 0.46 -6.01
CA ASP A 121 -12.11 0.30 -7.00
C ASP A 121 -13.16 -0.73 -6.53
N ALA A 122 -12.70 -1.92 -6.11
CA ALA A 122 -13.58 -2.96 -5.56
C ALA A 122 -14.39 -2.48 -4.35
N LEU A 123 -13.74 -1.82 -3.38
CA LEU A 123 -14.41 -1.27 -2.20
C LEU A 123 -15.47 -0.22 -2.59
N CYS A 124 -15.23 0.55 -3.63
CA CYS A 124 -16.14 1.60 -4.10
C CYS A 124 -17.37 1.09 -4.84
N LEU A 125 -17.46 -0.21 -5.13
CA LEU A 125 -18.68 -0.84 -5.64
C LEU A 125 -19.79 -0.90 -4.57
N ASN A 126 -19.44 -0.70 -3.29
CA ASN A 126 -20.39 -0.59 -2.19
C ASN A 126 -20.40 0.84 -1.61
N ASN A 127 -21.57 1.32 -1.18
CA ASN A 127 -21.72 2.67 -0.61
C ASN A 127 -20.92 2.87 0.70
N ASN A 128 -20.90 1.88 1.60
CA ASN A 128 -20.13 1.96 2.84
C ASN A 128 -18.64 1.99 2.53
N GLY A 129 -18.18 1.13 1.61
CA GLY A 129 -16.80 1.09 1.17
C GLY A 129 -16.36 2.40 0.49
N LEU A 130 -17.19 2.94 -0.41
CA LEU A 130 -16.96 4.24 -1.03
C LEU A 130 -16.84 5.36 0.01
N GLN A 131 -17.72 5.37 1.00
CA GLN A 131 -17.69 6.38 2.06
C GLN A 131 -16.43 6.26 2.91
N ALA A 132 -16.06 5.05 3.32
CA ALA A 132 -14.84 4.80 4.08
C ALA A 132 -13.58 5.24 3.31
N VAL A 133 -13.53 5.01 2.00
CA VAL A 133 -12.44 5.48 1.12
C VAL A 133 -12.35 7.01 1.10
N LYS A 134 -13.50 7.70 1.01
CA LYS A 134 -13.57 9.17 1.00
C LYS A 134 -13.20 9.78 2.35
N ASP A 135 -13.75 9.25 3.44
CA ASP A 135 -13.53 9.77 4.80
C ASP A 135 -12.06 9.69 5.20
N ARG A 136 -11.37 8.64 4.76
CA ARG A 136 -9.93 8.45 5.02
C ARG A 136 -9.03 9.16 4.01
N ASN A 137 -9.60 9.78 2.98
CA ASN A 137 -8.88 10.32 1.84
C ASN A 137 -7.85 9.33 1.27
N ALA A 138 -8.28 8.07 1.06
CA ALA A 138 -7.36 6.94 0.89
C ALA A 138 -6.42 7.10 -0.32
N LEU A 139 -6.88 7.74 -1.39
CA LEU A 139 -6.09 8.04 -2.59
C LEU A 139 -4.84 8.86 -2.27
N ARG A 140 -4.88 9.70 -1.23
CA ARG A 140 -3.74 10.51 -0.81
C ARG A 140 -2.51 9.67 -0.41
N CYS A 141 -2.65 8.36 -0.18
CA CYS A 141 -1.51 7.47 0.02
C CYS A 141 -0.50 7.53 -1.15
N PHE A 142 -0.98 7.71 -2.39
CA PHE A 142 -0.13 7.81 -3.58
C PHE A 142 0.74 9.07 -3.60
N VAL A 143 0.32 10.15 -2.95
CA VAL A 143 1.16 11.35 -2.79
C VAL A 143 2.46 10.97 -2.10
N LYS A 144 2.39 10.25 -0.97
CA LYS A 144 3.57 9.78 -0.26
C LYS A 144 4.36 8.75 -1.06
N ILE A 145 3.67 7.83 -1.74
CA ILE A 145 4.32 6.79 -2.55
C ILE A 145 5.18 7.41 -3.65
N PHE A 146 4.65 8.35 -4.44
CA PHE A 146 5.34 8.91 -5.61
C PHE A 146 6.39 9.98 -5.27
N THR A 147 6.34 10.55 -4.06
CA THR A 147 7.20 11.68 -3.69
C THR A 147 8.28 11.32 -2.68
N SER A 148 8.13 10.19 -1.96
CA SER A 148 9.08 9.79 -0.92
C SER A 148 10.18 8.89 -1.46
N ARG A 149 11.42 9.18 -1.05
CA ARG A 149 12.61 8.39 -1.42
C ARG A 149 12.54 6.93 -0.99
N ILE A 150 11.75 6.59 0.04
CA ILE A 150 11.62 5.22 0.56
C ILE A 150 11.01 4.25 -0.46
N TYR A 151 10.26 4.75 -1.46
CA TYR A 151 9.60 3.94 -2.47
C TYR A 151 10.38 3.84 -3.78
N LEU A 152 11.53 4.51 -3.94
CA LEU A 152 12.28 4.56 -5.21
C LEU A 152 12.53 3.17 -5.81
N ARG A 153 12.94 2.22 -4.99
CA ARG A 153 13.20 0.84 -5.43
C ARG A 153 11.91 0.12 -5.83
N ALA A 154 10.82 0.34 -5.10
CA ALA A 154 9.52 -0.25 -5.40
C ALA A 154 8.92 0.34 -6.69
N LEU A 155 9.24 1.59 -7.01
CA LEU A 155 8.81 2.30 -8.22
C LEU A 155 9.81 2.19 -9.38
N SER A 156 10.77 1.26 -9.31
CA SER A 156 11.71 1.00 -10.40
C SER A 156 11.23 -0.18 -11.27
N GLY A 157 11.90 -0.40 -12.42
CA GLY A 157 11.60 -1.50 -13.33
C GLY A 157 10.25 -1.32 -14.03
N ASP A 158 9.43 -2.37 -14.05
CA ASP A 158 8.15 -2.39 -14.76
C ASP A 158 6.98 -1.76 -13.95
N THR A 159 7.20 -1.45 -12.67
CA THR A 159 6.15 -0.93 -11.77
C THR A 159 5.50 0.35 -12.28
N PRO A 160 6.24 1.38 -12.76
CA PRO A 160 5.63 2.59 -13.31
C PRO A 160 4.69 2.32 -14.48
N GLY A 161 5.05 1.39 -15.37
CA GLY A 161 4.19 0.98 -16.47
C GLY A 161 2.88 0.36 -15.98
N SER A 162 2.96 -0.56 -15.00
CA SER A 162 1.77 -1.17 -14.40
C SER A 162 0.86 -0.15 -13.70
N LEU A 163 1.45 0.82 -13.01
CA LEU A 163 0.71 1.87 -12.31
C LEU A 163 0.08 2.86 -13.26
N SER A 164 0.75 3.21 -14.36
CA SER A 164 0.17 4.05 -15.42
C SER A 164 -1.09 3.40 -15.99
N THR A 165 -1.00 2.13 -16.39
CA THR A 165 -2.16 1.40 -16.91
C THR A 165 -3.27 1.30 -15.88
N GLY A 166 -2.95 1.03 -14.61
CA GLY A 166 -3.92 0.97 -13.53
C GLY A 166 -4.61 2.31 -13.27
N LEU A 167 -3.86 3.42 -13.30
CA LEU A 167 -4.40 4.77 -13.16
C LEU A 167 -5.30 5.15 -14.35
N ASP A 168 -4.91 4.81 -15.58
CA ASP A 168 -5.69 5.09 -16.78
C ASP A 168 -7.04 4.37 -16.75
N GLU A 169 -7.04 3.08 -16.40
CA GLU A 169 -8.25 2.28 -16.28
C GLU A 169 -9.15 2.81 -15.15
N TRP A 170 -8.56 3.11 -14.01
CA TRP A 170 -9.28 3.67 -12.87
C TRP A 170 -9.91 5.02 -13.21
N MET A 171 -9.21 5.93 -13.88
CA MET A 171 -9.77 7.23 -14.29
C MET A 171 -10.94 7.08 -15.26
N ARG A 172 -10.90 6.06 -16.12
CA ARG A 172 -11.99 5.73 -17.04
C ARG A 172 -13.22 5.17 -16.31
N HIS A 173 -13.04 4.31 -15.31
CA HIS A 173 -14.12 3.52 -14.71
C HIS A 173 -14.62 4.05 -13.34
N ALA A 174 -13.74 4.60 -12.50
CA ALA A 174 -14.06 5.04 -11.13
C ALA A 174 -14.71 6.43 -11.08
N SER A 175 -15.89 6.57 -11.67
CA SER A 175 -16.64 7.83 -11.74
C SER A 175 -16.87 8.50 -10.38
N SER A 176 -17.05 7.71 -9.31
CA SER A 176 -17.34 8.17 -7.95
C SER A 176 -16.12 8.80 -7.23
N LEU A 177 -14.91 8.48 -7.67
CA LEU A 177 -13.65 8.96 -7.09
C LEU A 177 -12.83 9.84 -8.03
N ARG A 178 -13.25 9.99 -9.29
CA ARG A 178 -12.51 10.74 -10.32
C ARG A 178 -12.08 12.15 -9.87
N GLY A 179 -12.96 12.87 -9.15
CA GLY A 179 -12.65 14.19 -8.59
C GLY A 179 -11.47 14.13 -7.61
N SER A 180 -11.58 13.30 -6.57
CA SER A 180 -10.51 13.10 -5.58
C SER A 180 -9.22 12.56 -6.20
N GLY A 181 -9.33 11.74 -7.26
CA GLY A 181 -8.20 11.27 -8.04
C GLY A 181 -7.45 12.37 -8.76
N MET A 182 -8.16 13.28 -9.42
CA MET A 182 -7.55 14.45 -10.05
C MET A 182 -6.85 15.34 -9.03
N ASP A 183 -7.48 15.58 -7.88
CA ASP A 183 -6.87 16.37 -6.80
C ASP A 183 -5.56 15.73 -6.31
N MET A 184 -5.57 14.40 -6.11
CA MET A 184 -4.38 13.62 -5.75
C MET A 184 -3.26 13.73 -6.81
N LEU A 185 -3.59 13.60 -8.11
CA LEU A 185 -2.60 13.71 -9.19
C LEU A 185 -1.97 15.11 -9.25
N ILE A 186 -2.80 16.15 -9.13
CA ILE A 186 -2.31 17.53 -9.10
C ILE A 186 -1.43 17.76 -7.87
N GLU A 187 -1.80 17.21 -6.71
CA GLU A 187 -1.01 17.29 -5.49
C GLU A 187 0.36 16.61 -5.62
N ILE A 188 0.43 15.43 -6.26
CA ILE A 188 1.69 14.76 -6.58
C ILE A 188 2.58 15.72 -7.40
N LEU A 189 2.06 16.29 -8.50
CA LEU A 189 2.82 17.18 -9.38
C LEU A 189 3.30 18.45 -8.65
N ARG A 190 2.45 19.06 -7.81
CA ARG A 190 2.83 20.20 -6.96
C ARG A 190 3.95 19.82 -5.99
N THR A 191 3.85 18.64 -5.38
CA THR A 191 4.87 18.16 -4.42
C THR A 191 6.20 17.92 -5.13
N ILE A 192 6.19 17.30 -6.30
CA ILE A 192 7.39 17.11 -7.14
C ILE A 192 7.99 18.46 -7.55
N SER A 193 7.16 19.43 -7.95
CA SER A 193 7.61 20.78 -8.31
C SER A 193 8.31 21.48 -7.14
N LYS A 194 7.78 21.34 -5.92
CA LYS A 194 8.41 21.87 -4.70
C LYS A 194 9.76 21.20 -4.39
N ILE A 195 9.87 19.89 -4.60
CA ILE A 195 11.14 19.16 -4.44
C ILE A 195 12.16 19.66 -5.47
N GLY A 196 11.73 19.87 -6.72
CA GLY A 196 12.59 20.29 -7.83
C GLY A 196 13.02 21.77 -7.80
N SER A 197 12.28 22.65 -7.11
CA SER A 197 12.59 24.08 -7.03
C SER A 197 13.70 24.44 -6.05
N GLY A 198 14.36 23.46 -5.43
CA GLY A 198 15.50 23.68 -4.54
C GLY A 198 15.15 24.34 -3.20
N SER A 199 13.86 24.38 -2.83
CA SER A 199 13.41 24.88 -1.53
C SER A 199 13.56 23.80 -0.44
N GLU A 200 14.72 23.15 -0.39
CA GLU A 200 15.29 22.55 0.82
C GLU A 200 16.49 23.41 1.23
N SER A 201 16.19 24.61 1.73
CA SER A 201 17.11 25.29 2.64
C SER A 201 16.59 25.07 4.05
N THR A 202 17.48 24.56 4.91
CA THR A 202 17.36 24.41 6.37
C THR A 202 16.69 23.12 6.83
N LEU A 203 17.49 22.07 7.02
CA LEU A 203 17.49 21.23 8.24
C LEU A 203 18.71 20.29 8.35
N LEU A 204 19.77 20.45 7.54
CA LEU A 204 21.02 19.67 7.65
C LEU A 204 22.28 20.54 7.89
N SER A 205 22.13 21.80 8.28
CA SER A 205 23.26 22.71 8.51
C SER A 205 23.29 23.25 9.93
N LEU A 206 23.12 22.39 10.94
CA LEU A 206 23.44 22.74 12.33
C LEU A 206 24.37 21.73 12.99
N GLU A 207 25.34 21.20 12.25
CA GLU A 207 26.54 20.57 12.82
C GLU A 207 27.77 20.94 11.97
N SER A 208 28.10 22.23 11.87
CA SER A 208 29.41 22.65 11.34
C SER A 208 29.84 24.05 11.76
N VAL A 209 29.74 24.40 13.06
CA VAL A 209 30.53 25.52 13.59
C VAL A 209 31.00 25.21 15.00
N THR A 210 32.19 24.62 15.12
CA THR A 210 33.21 24.98 16.12
C THR A 210 34.55 24.39 15.68
N SER A 211 35.30 25.13 14.88
CA SER A 211 36.75 25.00 14.81
C SER A 211 37.36 26.08 15.70
N PRO A 212 38.20 25.75 16.70
CA PRO A 212 39.10 26.73 17.29
C PRO A 212 40.43 26.75 16.52
N SER A 213 40.94 27.97 16.36
CA SER A 213 42.12 28.47 15.63
C SER A 213 43.43 27.65 15.67
N PRO A 214 44.34 27.90 14.70
CA PRO A 214 45.68 27.32 14.69
C PRO A 214 46.56 27.92 15.81
N VAL A 215 47.30 27.06 16.48
CA VAL A 215 48.30 27.43 17.51
C VAL A 215 49.60 27.87 16.83
N PRO A 216 50.25 28.98 17.23
CA PRO A 216 51.56 29.35 16.71
C PRO A 216 52.64 28.47 17.32
N MET A 217 53.57 28.03 16.48
CA MET A 217 54.76 27.28 16.84
C MET A 217 55.82 28.27 17.37
N GLU A 218 56.20 28.17 18.64
CA GLU A 218 57.44 28.77 19.16
C GLU A 218 58.51 27.67 19.26
N THR A 219 59.68 27.99 18.72
CA THR A 219 60.90 27.19 18.71
C THR A 219 61.68 27.36 20.01
N ASP A 220 62.18 26.25 20.54
CA ASP A 220 63.54 26.10 21.08
C ASP A 220 64.00 24.65 20.89
#